data_AF-A0A1V4VVY0-F1
#
_entry.id   AF-A0A1V4VVY0-F1
#
_cell.length_a   1.000
_cell.length_b   1.000
_cell.length_c   1.000
_cell.angle_alpha   90.00
_cell.angle_beta   90.00
_cell.angle_gamma   90.00
#
_symmetry.space_group_name_H-M   'P 1'
#
loop_
_entity.id
_entity.type
_entity.pdbx_description
1 polymer ?
#
loop_
_entity_poly.entity_id
_entity_poly.type
_entity_poly.pdbx_seq_one_letter_code
_entity_poly.pdbx_strand_id
1 'polypeptide(L)' 'MFCGELFTEIERLRTEMNRLAKAGAGYAQVLEVSQRLDMLIVEYMRTAA' A
#
# COMPACT_ATOMS: atom_id res chain seq x y z
N MET A 1 0.14 -1.63 -14.51
CA MET A 1 1.39 -2.21 -13.99
C MET A 1 1.35 -3.71 -14.21
N PHE A 2 2.49 -4.35 -14.46
CA PHE A 2 2.58 -5.80 -14.44
C PHE A 2 2.43 -6.32 -12.99
N CYS A 3 1.96 -7.56 -12.81
CA CYS A 3 1.73 -8.18 -11.50
C CYS A 3 2.92 -8.02 -10.51
N GLY A 4 4.15 -8.12 -10.99
CA GLY A 4 5.36 -7.90 -10.17
C GLY A 4 5.60 -6.44 -9.75
N GLU A 5 5.21 -5.47 -10.57
CA GLU A 5 5.31 -4.05 -10.23
C GLU A 5 4.25 -3.65 -9.20
N LEU A 6 3.03 -4.19 -9.32
CA LEU A 6 1.97 -4.03 -8.33
C LEU A 6 2.38 -4.59 -6.97
N PHE A 7 2.92 -5.80 -6.95
CA PHE A 7 3.41 -6.42 -5.71
C PHE A 7 4.51 -5.58 -5.04
N THR A 8 5.46 -5.07 -5.84
CA THR A 8 6.55 -4.22 -5.34
C THR A 8 6.02 -2.93 -4.72
N GLU A 9 5.06 -2.28 -5.37
CA GLU A 9 4.46 -1.04 -4.85
C GLU A 9 3.63 -1.29 -3.59
N ILE A 10 2.92 -2.42 -3.50
CA ILE A 10 2.20 -2.85 -2.29
C ILE A 10 3.18 -3.01 -1.11
N GLU A 11 4.30 -3.70 -1.30
CA GLU A 11 5.30 -3.89 -0.23
C GLU A 11 5.98 -2.58 0.17
N ARG A 12 6.22 -1.67 -0.80
CA ARG A 12 6.72 -0.32 -0.53
C ARG A 12 5.76 0.46 0.37
N LEU A 13 4.48 0.49 0.03
CA LEU A 13 3.47 1.23 0.81
C LEU A 13 3.21 0.58 2.18
N ARG A 14 3.26 -0.75 2.30
CA ARG A 14 3.21 -1.43 3.61
C ARG A 14 4.36 -1.01 4.51
N THR A 15 5.56 -0.88 3.96
CA THR A 15 6.74 -0.41 4.71
C THR A 15 6.55 1.04 5.14
N GLU A 16 6.05 1.90 4.24
CA GLU A 16 5.77 3.31 4.51
C GLU A 16 4.71 3.49 5.61
N MET A 17 3.60 2.75 5.55
CA MET A 17 2.55 2.76 6.56
C MET A 17 3.08 2.35 7.94
N ASN A 18 3.90 1.29 8.00
CA ASN A 18 4.52 0.84 9.25
C ASN A 18 5.49 1.89 9.82
N ARG A 19 6.25 2.56 8.95
CA ARG A 19 7.13 3.66 9.36
C ARG A 19 6.32 4.83 9.92
N LEU A 20 5.24 5.23 9.25
CA LEU A 20 4.34 6.30 9.70
C LEU A 20 3.72 5.97 11.05
N ALA A 21 3.20 4.75 11.22
CA ALA A 21 2.63 4.29 12.49
C ALA A 21 3.66 4.31 13.62
N LYS A 22 4.89 3.84 13.39
CA LYS A 22 5.98 3.87 14.37
C LYS A 22 6.45 5.29 14.71
N ALA A 23 6.42 6.20 13.74
CA ALA A 23 6.79 7.60 13.94
C ALA A 23 5.71 8.42 14.66
N GLY A 24 4.56 7.82 14.98
CA GLY A 24 3.41 8.54 15.54
C GLY A 24 2.83 9.55 14.54
N ALA A 25 2.93 9.27 13.25
CA ALA A 25 2.40 10.13 12.20
C ALA A 25 0.90 10.37 12.37
N GLY A 26 0.43 11.50 11.86
CA GLY A 26 -0.98 11.86 11.96
C GLY A 26 -1.87 10.82 11.28
N TYR A 27 -3.04 10.57 11.87
CA TYR A 27 -4.03 9.62 11.36
C TYR A 27 -4.33 9.80 9.86
N ALA A 28 -4.39 11.05 9.38
CA ALA A 28 -4.63 11.37 7.97
C ALA A 28 -3.58 10.77 7.02
N GLN A 29 -2.29 10.80 7.41
CA GLN A 29 -1.20 10.26 6.58
C GLN A 29 -1.25 8.73 6.52
N VAL A 30 -1.57 8.09 7.65
CA VAL A 30 -1.74 6.63 7.70
C VAL A 30 -2.96 6.20 6.88
N LEU A 31 -4.06 6.95 6.97
CA LEU A 31 -5.29 6.68 6.22
C LEU A 31 -5.07 6.78 4.70
N GLU A 32 -4.35 7.80 4.23
CA GLU A 32 -4.04 7.97 2.80
C GLU A 32 -3.25 6.77 2.25
N VAL A 33 -2.21 6.35 2.97
CA VAL A 33 -1.41 5.17 2.57
C VAL A 33 -2.25 3.90 2.61
N SER A 34 -3.13 3.74 3.60
CA SER A 34 -4.04 2.59 3.71
C SER A 34 -5.01 2.51 2.53
N GLN A 35 -5.65 3.62 2.14
CA GLN A 35 -6.57 3.64 1.01
C GLN A 35 -5.86 3.30 -0.31
N ARG A 36 -4.62 3.77 -0.48
CA ARG A 36 -3.81 3.45 -1.65
C ARG A 36 -3.41 1.99 -1.71
N LEU A 37 -3.10 1.38 -0.55
CA LEU A 37 -2.85 -0.06 -0.44
C LEU A 37 -4.06 -0.88 -0.87
N ASP A 38 -5.26 -0.53 -0.38
CA ASP A 38 -6.49 -1.27 -0.70
C ASP A 38 -6.76 -1.29 -2.21
N MET A 39 -6.58 -0.13 -2.89
CA MET A 39 -6.74 -0.05 -4.34
C MET A 39 -5.77 -0.97 -5.09
N LEU A 40 -4.48 -0.93 -4.71
CA LEU A 40 -3.44 -1.73 -5.37
C LEU A 40 -3.61 -3.23 -5.12
N ILE A 41 -4.05 -3.62 -3.92
CA ILE A 41 -4.32 -5.03 -3.60
C ILE A 41 -5.47 -5.56 -4.47
N VAL A 42 -6.54 -4.78 -4.64
CA VAL A 42 -7.65 -5.15 -5.54
C VAL A 42 -7.17 -5.26 -6.98
N GLU A 43 -6.35 -4.32 -7.46
CA GLU A 43 -5.78 -4.36 -8.81
C GLU A 43 -4.88 -5.59 -8.99
N TYR A 44 -4.02 -5.89 -8.02
CA TYR A 44 -3.16 -7.06 -8.01
C TYR A 44 -3.97 -8.35 -8.11
N MET A 45 -5.01 -8.51 -7.27
CA MET A 45 -5.89 -9.69 -7.30
C MET A 45 -6.60 -9.86 -8.64
N ARG A 46 -6.98 -8.77 -9.31
CA ARG A 46 -7.58 -8.83 -10.66
C ARG A 46 -6.60 -9.26 -11.73
N THR A 47 -5.32 -8.88 -11.60
CA THR A 47 -4.27 -9.24 -12.57
C THR A 47 -3.65 -10.60 -12.32
N ALA A 48 -3.80 -11.14 -11.11
CA ALA A 48 -3.30 -12.47 -10.72
C ALA A 48 -4.34 -13.59 -10.94
N ALA A 49 -5.61 -13.23 -11.21
CA ALA A 49 -6.69 -14.13 -11.60
C ALA A 49 -6.72 -14.36 -13.11
#